data_AF-A0A2N7Y2S6-F1
#
_entry.id   AF-A0A2N7Y2S6-F1
#
_cell.length_a   1.000
_cell.length_b   1.000
_cell.length_c   1.000
_cell.angle_alpha   90.00
_cell.angle_beta   90.00
_cell.angle_gamma   90.00
#
_symmetry.space_group_name_H-M   'P 1'
#
loop_
_entity.id
_entity.type
_entity.pdbx_description
1 polymer ?
#
loop_
_entity_poly.entity_id
_entity_poly.type
_entity_poly.pdbx_seq_one_letter_code
_entity_poly.pdbx_strand_id
1 'polypeptide(L)'
;MTDMNDLAATATNLIYSSDSGFDVAVEDFRQDDDTGTDSSTIRAALAWISANVPDGQGSRLYFETGRTYIYDRTAEIDYINNLVIDLNGATLMRADASVTTARLATDTSVSSNTIVLDAVPDSWYVNDTVTAFVGSGDQDTSRSPMRITAIDPNTNTVTLAAGFGPFGNTTQTIPAGSWVGKSFQCFLGRPSTEEGGKLRPGINYNVQIINGSVDGNSANQLNNSWRFAMEIYINGRSSGIRGVRFANTTGECIVGHGLRVESCEFRNLSGSAFHTSRHDDTDAVGSASWFINNYVESVCLAGNQANGHSEGAVTFSWGAGRLIVTGNEFRNGNESVLGGFGPSSGEAMPDKWIIFSDNIATSFKALFWGLFPPLEGVVISNNVLVDCNDNSAQLNKLFDSETSSVGGNVAVGNTVLGGSFRATNATFGVEPTNTISQVKVWARGRKLRTDYSSLSDCTAVVEASTAIMALISADTTGSVVAFHSASGNRSGSFFIQWLPSQKKLQLLGNESGARVEFATPVAMPGQVNMTLRTFNDNTAAKAAGLVAGDLYKLASGAVFSVI
;
A
#
# COMPACT_ATOMS: atom_id res chain seq x y z
N MET A 1 31.79 -6.73 22.10
CA MET A 1 31.84 -7.53 20.86
C MET A 1 30.51 -8.23 20.72
N THR A 2 29.52 -7.47 20.25
CA THR A 2 28.39 -7.98 19.47
C THR A 2 28.95 -8.65 18.21
N ASP A 3 28.39 -9.78 17.79
CA ASP A 3 28.11 -9.98 16.37
C ASP A 3 27.11 -11.12 16.10
N MET A 4 25.98 -10.68 15.55
CA MET A 4 25.32 -11.24 14.37
C MET A 4 25.17 -12.75 14.25
N ASN A 5 24.24 -13.37 14.99
CA ASN A 5 23.74 -14.71 14.61
C ASN A 5 22.24 -14.98 14.81
N ASP A 6 21.44 -14.05 15.35
CA ASP A 6 20.03 -14.34 15.67
C ASP A 6 18.98 -13.59 14.81
N LEU A 7 19.35 -13.15 13.61
CA LEU A 7 18.42 -12.52 12.65
C LEU A 7 17.82 -13.48 11.61
N ALA A 8 18.03 -14.80 11.74
CA ALA A 8 17.75 -15.74 10.65
C ALA A 8 16.40 -16.51 10.70
N ALA A 9 15.50 -16.27 11.66
CA ALA A 9 14.32 -17.14 11.80
C ALA A 9 13.05 -16.43 12.24
N THR A 10 12.54 -15.51 11.42
CA THR A 10 11.11 -15.18 11.42
C THR A 10 10.60 -15.20 10.00
N ALA A 11 9.80 -16.24 9.70
CA ALA A 11 9.05 -16.55 8.49
C ALA A 11 8.78 -15.37 7.54
N THR A 12 9.81 -14.98 6.79
CA THR A 12 9.69 -14.37 5.48
C THR A 12 9.50 -15.51 4.50
N ASN A 13 8.35 -15.58 3.81
CA ASN A 13 8.34 -16.10 2.45
C ASN A 13 9.05 -15.08 1.54
N LEU A 14 10.30 -14.75 1.88
CA LEU A 14 11.29 -14.35 0.90
C LEU A 14 11.46 -15.62 0.08
N ILE A 15 10.77 -15.68 -1.06
CA ILE A 15 11.22 -16.52 -2.15
C ILE A 15 12.55 -15.89 -2.54
N TYR A 16 13.62 -16.28 -1.84
CA TYR A 16 14.92 -16.31 -2.45
C TYR A 16 14.72 -17.17 -3.70
N SER A 17 14.85 -16.59 -4.88
CA SER A 17 15.35 -17.36 -6.01
C SER A 17 16.77 -17.75 -5.62
N SER A 18 16.91 -18.78 -4.78
CA SER A 18 18.22 -19.38 -4.49
C SER A 18 18.86 -20.02 -5.73
N ASP A 19 18.18 -19.93 -6.88
CA ASP A 19 18.62 -20.33 -8.20
C ASP A 19 18.42 -19.20 -9.26
N SER A 20 18.73 -17.92 -8.98
CA SER A 20 18.92 -16.98 -10.10
C SER A 20 20.17 -17.42 -10.86
N GLY A 21 19.98 -18.19 -11.94
CA GLY A 21 21.08 -18.70 -12.76
C GLY A 21 21.90 -17.60 -13.42
N PHE A 22 21.37 -16.37 -13.46
CA PHE A 22 21.98 -15.21 -14.09
C PHE A 22 21.89 -13.98 -13.19
N ASP A 23 23.03 -13.54 -12.66
CA ASP A 23 23.18 -12.26 -11.95
C ASP A 23 23.76 -11.23 -12.91
N VAL A 24 23.09 -10.10 -13.06
CA VAL A 24 23.38 -9.05 -14.05
C VAL A 24 23.54 -7.72 -13.32
N ALA A 25 24.74 -7.16 -13.32
CA ALA A 25 24.98 -5.81 -12.82
C ALA A 25 24.49 -4.79 -13.86
N VAL A 26 23.77 -3.76 -13.42
CA VAL A 26 23.41 -2.62 -14.29
C VAL A 26 24.68 -1.96 -14.85
N GLU A 27 25.71 -1.81 -14.04
CA GLU A 27 26.95 -1.12 -14.41
C GLU A 27 27.78 -1.84 -15.48
N ASP A 28 27.60 -3.15 -15.67
CA ASP A 28 28.28 -3.90 -16.75
C ASP A 28 27.87 -3.42 -18.16
N PHE A 29 26.79 -2.65 -18.25
CA PHE A 29 26.25 -2.09 -19.50
C PHE A 29 26.54 -0.60 -19.67
N ARG A 30 27.27 0.01 -18.73
CA ARG A 30 27.67 1.41 -18.85
C ARG A 30 28.74 1.52 -19.92
N GLN A 31 28.61 2.49 -20.82
CA GLN A 31 29.61 2.72 -21.86
C GLN A 31 30.92 3.24 -21.25
N ASP A 32 32.06 2.75 -21.75
CA ASP A 32 33.40 3.02 -21.21
C ASP A 32 33.79 4.51 -21.19
N ASP A 33 33.10 5.36 -21.96
CA ASP A 33 33.32 6.80 -22.00
C ASP A 33 32.40 7.61 -21.06
N ASP A 34 31.58 6.93 -20.26
CA ASP A 34 30.57 7.50 -19.35
C ASP A 34 29.57 8.43 -20.07
N THR A 35 29.42 8.30 -21.40
CA THR A 35 28.46 9.10 -22.18
C THR A 35 27.04 8.49 -22.18
N GLY A 36 26.91 7.24 -21.71
CA GLY A 36 25.62 6.57 -21.60
C GLY A 36 24.77 7.12 -20.47
N THR A 37 23.53 7.51 -20.76
CA THR A 37 22.57 7.89 -19.70
C THR A 37 22.23 6.69 -18.80
N ASP A 38 21.87 6.93 -17.55
CA ASP A 38 21.48 5.85 -16.62
C ASP A 38 20.29 5.04 -17.18
N SER A 39 19.30 5.71 -17.78
CA SER A 39 18.22 5.02 -18.49
C SER A 39 18.72 4.12 -19.63
N SER A 40 19.71 4.55 -20.41
CA SER A 40 20.27 3.72 -21.49
C SER A 40 20.98 2.49 -20.94
N THR A 41 21.71 2.65 -19.84
CA THR A 41 22.42 1.59 -19.12
C THR A 41 21.44 0.54 -18.57
N ILE A 42 20.40 0.98 -17.84
CA ILE A 42 19.36 0.10 -17.29
C ILE A 42 18.61 -0.64 -18.40
N ARG A 43 18.22 0.07 -19.47
CA ARG A 43 17.52 -0.52 -20.61
C ARG A 43 18.38 -1.55 -21.34
N ALA A 44 19.69 -1.32 -21.46
CA ALA A 44 20.62 -2.27 -22.07
C ALA A 44 20.72 -3.56 -21.24
N ALA A 45 20.80 -3.46 -19.92
CA ALA A 45 20.82 -4.61 -19.02
C ALA A 45 19.52 -5.45 -19.11
N LEU A 46 18.35 -4.79 -19.10
CA LEU A 46 17.05 -5.46 -19.29
C LEU A 46 16.94 -6.11 -20.68
N ALA A 47 17.37 -5.42 -21.74
CA ALA A 47 17.39 -5.96 -23.08
C ALA A 47 18.29 -7.20 -23.20
N TRP A 48 19.45 -7.18 -22.52
CA TRP A 48 20.34 -8.33 -22.46
C TRP A 48 19.69 -9.51 -21.73
N ILE A 49 19.03 -9.29 -20.58
CA ILE A 49 18.30 -10.34 -19.86
C ILE A 49 17.25 -10.96 -20.79
N SER A 50 16.43 -10.12 -21.43
CA SER A 50 15.38 -10.54 -22.36
C SER A 50 15.91 -11.40 -23.53
N ALA A 51 17.11 -11.08 -24.03
CA ALA A 51 17.71 -11.79 -25.16
C ALA A 51 18.51 -13.05 -24.79
N ASN A 52 19.03 -13.14 -23.56
CA ASN A 52 20.03 -14.15 -23.19
C ASN A 52 19.58 -15.11 -22.09
N VAL A 53 18.63 -14.75 -21.23
CA VAL A 53 18.14 -15.63 -20.17
C VAL A 53 17.06 -16.54 -20.75
N PRO A 54 17.24 -17.88 -20.72
CA PRO A 54 16.25 -18.80 -21.29
C PRO A 54 14.91 -18.74 -20.56
N ASP A 55 13.82 -18.90 -21.31
CA ASP A 55 12.46 -18.96 -20.78
C ASP A 55 12.35 -19.96 -19.61
N GLY A 56 11.75 -19.49 -18.51
CA GLY A 56 11.54 -20.28 -17.30
C GLY A 56 12.71 -20.27 -16.30
N GLN A 57 13.88 -19.72 -16.66
CA GLN A 57 14.96 -19.50 -15.70
C GLN A 57 14.82 -18.15 -14.99
N GLY A 58 15.41 -18.06 -13.79
CA GLY A 58 15.42 -16.83 -13.01
C GLY A 58 16.65 -15.97 -13.28
N SER A 59 16.49 -14.66 -13.17
CA SER A 59 17.59 -13.69 -13.25
C SER A 59 17.48 -12.64 -12.16
N ARG A 60 18.62 -12.05 -11.81
CA ARG A 60 18.70 -10.90 -10.91
C ARG A 60 19.38 -9.75 -11.64
N LEU A 61 18.67 -8.63 -11.77
CA LEU A 61 19.25 -7.35 -12.14
C LEU A 61 19.58 -6.60 -10.85
N TYR A 62 20.85 -6.27 -10.61
CA TYR A 62 21.24 -5.53 -9.40
C TYR A 62 21.97 -4.22 -9.71
N PHE A 63 21.67 -3.21 -8.90
CA PHE A 63 22.20 -1.87 -9.02
C PHE A 63 23.43 -1.67 -8.11
N GLU A 64 24.26 -0.68 -8.44
CA GLU A 64 25.39 -0.29 -7.61
C GLU A 64 24.88 0.31 -6.29
N THR A 65 25.39 -0.21 -5.16
CA THR A 65 24.92 0.17 -3.83
C THR A 65 25.09 1.67 -3.56
N GLY A 66 24.01 2.34 -3.17
CA GLY A 66 24.02 3.74 -2.75
C GLY A 66 24.14 4.76 -3.88
N ARG A 67 24.23 4.32 -5.14
CA ARG A 67 24.26 5.21 -6.30
C ARG A 67 22.86 5.79 -6.57
N THR A 68 22.83 7.04 -7.03
CA THR A 68 21.62 7.63 -7.62
C THR A 68 21.68 7.49 -9.13
N TYR A 69 20.64 6.88 -9.71
CA TYR A 69 20.44 6.72 -11.14
C TYR A 69 19.36 7.68 -11.61
N ILE A 70 19.66 8.54 -12.58
CA ILE A 70 18.70 9.50 -13.12
C ILE A 70 18.01 8.91 -14.34
N TYR A 71 16.73 8.53 -14.21
CA TYR A 71 15.97 7.98 -15.34
C TYR A 71 15.17 9.07 -16.06
N ASP A 72 15.30 9.11 -17.39
CA ASP A 72 14.64 10.02 -18.32
C ASP A 72 13.86 9.28 -19.43
N ARG A 73 13.86 7.94 -19.35
CA ARG A 73 13.18 7.02 -20.26
C ARG A 73 12.70 5.79 -19.51
N THR A 74 11.63 5.19 -20.02
CA THR A 74 11.03 3.99 -19.43
C THR A 74 12.01 2.82 -19.41
N ALA A 75 12.20 2.14 -18.27
CA ALA A 75 12.85 0.84 -18.27
C ALA A 75 11.78 -0.26 -18.48
N GLU A 76 11.75 -0.85 -19.67
CA GLU A 76 10.74 -1.84 -20.05
C GLU A 76 11.18 -3.23 -19.55
N ILE A 77 10.42 -3.79 -18.61
CA ILE A 77 10.55 -5.20 -18.21
C ILE A 77 10.04 -6.11 -19.34
N ASP A 78 9.08 -5.63 -20.12
CA ASP A 78 8.54 -6.29 -21.31
C ASP A 78 8.13 -7.75 -21.02
N TYR A 79 8.71 -8.74 -21.71
CA TYR A 79 8.39 -10.17 -21.55
C TYR A 79 9.11 -10.87 -20.41
N ILE A 80 9.99 -10.17 -19.69
CA ILE A 80 10.82 -10.84 -18.69
C ILE A 80 9.93 -11.34 -17.53
N ASN A 81 10.14 -12.60 -17.18
CA ASN A 81 9.54 -13.28 -16.03
C ASN A 81 10.65 -13.80 -15.11
N ASN A 82 10.32 -14.16 -13.87
CA ASN A 82 11.28 -14.66 -12.89
C ASN A 82 12.48 -13.72 -12.67
N LEU A 83 12.22 -12.42 -12.65
CA LEU A 83 13.25 -11.39 -12.51
C LEU A 83 13.21 -10.79 -11.10
N VAL A 84 14.35 -10.75 -10.45
CA VAL A 84 14.57 -9.93 -9.25
C VAL A 84 15.31 -8.66 -9.66
N ILE A 85 14.64 -7.53 -9.57
CA ILE A 85 15.22 -6.20 -9.67
C ILE A 85 15.61 -5.77 -8.25
N ASP A 86 16.88 -5.94 -7.92
CA ASP A 86 17.42 -5.54 -6.62
C ASP A 86 18.09 -4.18 -6.72
N LEU A 87 17.42 -3.14 -6.23
CA LEU A 87 18.01 -1.80 -6.23
C LEU A 87 19.20 -1.73 -5.27
N ASN A 88 19.38 -2.71 -4.36
CA ASN A 88 20.60 -2.88 -3.58
C ASN A 88 21.01 -1.59 -2.81
N GLY A 89 20.02 -0.82 -2.35
CA GLY A 89 20.21 0.46 -1.66
C GLY A 89 20.43 1.67 -2.57
N ALA A 90 20.38 1.52 -3.89
CA ALA A 90 20.41 2.61 -4.87
C ALA A 90 19.11 3.45 -4.84
N THR A 91 19.21 4.67 -5.37
CA THR A 91 18.06 5.55 -5.62
C THR A 91 17.83 5.67 -7.12
N LEU A 92 16.62 5.38 -7.59
CA LEU A 92 16.18 5.76 -8.93
C LEU A 92 15.48 7.12 -8.82
N MET A 93 16.06 8.16 -9.42
CA MET A 93 15.52 9.52 -9.39
C MET A 93 14.99 9.94 -10.76
N ARG A 94 13.78 10.46 -10.82
CA ARG A 94 13.18 10.98 -12.05
C ARG A 94 13.95 12.20 -12.54
N ALA A 95 14.27 12.25 -13.84
CA ALA A 95 14.91 13.41 -14.44
C ALA A 95 14.04 14.68 -14.34
N ASP A 96 14.69 15.84 -14.30
CA ASP A 96 14.02 17.14 -14.26
C ASP A 96 13.15 17.38 -15.51
N ALA A 97 12.06 18.12 -15.36
CA ALA A 97 11.25 18.54 -16.50
C ALA A 97 12.04 19.39 -17.50
N SER A 98 13.09 20.10 -17.06
CA SER A 98 13.94 20.94 -17.92
C SER A 98 14.63 20.17 -19.04
N VAL A 99 14.87 18.87 -18.86
CA VAL A 99 15.49 18.00 -19.87
C VAL A 99 14.49 17.07 -20.56
N THR A 100 13.30 16.88 -19.98
CA THR A 100 12.27 15.96 -20.51
C THR A 100 11.06 16.66 -21.14
N THR A 101 11.04 17.99 -21.18
CA THR A 101 9.95 18.79 -21.76
C THR A 101 10.45 19.87 -22.73
N ALA A 102 9.57 20.30 -23.63
CA ALA A 102 9.80 21.37 -24.59
C ALA A 102 8.49 22.14 -24.85
N ARG A 103 8.60 23.33 -25.43
CA ARG A 103 7.44 24.15 -25.83
C ARG A 103 7.13 23.94 -27.32
N LEU A 104 5.85 23.96 -27.69
CA LEU A 104 5.43 24.04 -29.09
C LEU A 104 5.80 25.40 -29.68
N ALA A 105 6.48 25.41 -30.82
CA ALA A 105 6.83 26.65 -31.52
C ALA A 105 5.64 27.27 -32.26
N THR A 106 4.68 26.43 -32.70
CA THR A 106 3.53 26.86 -33.49
C THR A 106 2.24 26.16 -33.04
N ASP A 107 1.11 26.81 -33.29
CA ASP A 107 -0.20 26.20 -33.15
C ASP A 107 -0.25 24.87 -33.91
N THR A 108 -0.74 23.83 -33.25
CA THR A 108 -0.72 22.47 -33.77
C THR A 108 -2.11 21.88 -33.65
N SER A 109 -2.65 21.29 -34.73
CA SER A 109 -3.92 20.57 -34.63
C SER A 109 -3.77 19.37 -33.69
N VAL A 110 -4.78 19.10 -32.86
CA VAL A 110 -4.83 17.90 -32.01
C VAL A 110 -4.77 16.58 -32.80
N SER A 111 -5.07 16.63 -34.11
CA SER A 111 -4.99 15.49 -35.03
C SER A 111 -3.66 15.40 -35.78
N SER A 112 -2.79 16.42 -35.67
CA SER A 112 -1.50 16.45 -36.34
C SER A 112 -0.56 15.41 -35.74
N ASN A 113 0.02 14.57 -36.59
CA ASN A 113 1.09 13.65 -36.21
C ASN A 113 2.48 14.30 -36.31
N THR A 114 2.57 15.59 -36.64
CA THR A 114 3.82 16.33 -36.73
C THR A 114 3.72 17.57 -35.87
N ILE A 115 4.71 17.78 -35.02
CA ILE A 115 4.82 18.94 -34.13
C ILE A 115 6.15 19.65 -34.36
N VAL A 116 6.15 20.97 -34.16
CA VAL A 116 7.37 21.79 -34.20
C VAL A 116 7.59 22.34 -32.80
N LEU A 117 8.79 22.12 -32.27
CA LEU A 117 9.20 22.56 -30.94
C LEU A 117 10.14 23.77 -31.04
N ASP A 118 10.23 24.56 -29.96
CA ASP A 118 11.23 25.63 -29.88
C ASP A 118 12.66 25.06 -29.94
N ALA A 119 12.88 23.93 -29.27
CA ALA A 119 14.06 23.08 -29.35
C ALA A 119 13.66 21.65 -28.96
N VAL A 120 14.19 20.65 -29.69
CA VAL A 120 14.06 19.25 -29.27
C VAL A 120 15.09 18.97 -28.17
N PRO A 121 14.71 18.50 -26.96
CA PRO A 121 15.67 18.21 -25.91
C PRO A 121 16.58 17.03 -26.31
N ASP A 122 17.88 17.12 -25.99
CA ASP A 122 18.87 16.09 -26.30
C ASP A 122 18.55 14.72 -25.68
N SER A 123 17.77 14.71 -24.60
CA SER A 123 17.32 13.48 -23.97
C SER A 123 16.29 12.72 -24.82
N TRP A 124 15.69 13.31 -25.86
CA TRP A 124 14.58 12.70 -26.60
C TRP A 124 15.07 11.75 -27.68
N TYR A 125 14.50 10.54 -27.68
CA TYR A 125 14.81 9.51 -28.66
C TYR A 125 13.57 9.05 -29.40
N VAL A 126 13.75 8.57 -30.62
CA VAL A 126 12.74 7.78 -31.32
C VAL A 126 12.31 6.62 -30.40
N ASN A 127 11.00 6.37 -30.37
CA ASN A 127 10.30 5.42 -29.49
C ASN A 127 10.00 5.89 -28.07
N ASP A 128 10.49 7.05 -27.65
CA ASP A 128 9.98 7.67 -26.43
C ASP A 128 8.50 8.07 -26.61
N THR A 129 7.77 8.14 -25.50
CA THR A 129 6.38 8.64 -25.53
C THR A 129 6.33 10.03 -24.97
N VAL A 130 5.58 10.88 -25.65
CA VAL A 130 5.34 12.26 -25.25
C VAL A 130 3.85 12.51 -25.16
N THR A 131 3.45 13.49 -24.37
CA THR A 131 2.09 14.01 -24.30
C THR A 131 2.14 15.54 -24.26
N ALA A 132 1.09 16.18 -24.74
CA ALA A 132 0.94 17.64 -24.68
C ALA A 132 0.11 18.06 -23.48
N PHE A 133 0.44 19.21 -22.89
CA PHE A 133 -0.34 19.81 -21.81
C PHE A 133 -0.26 21.34 -21.82
N VAL A 134 -1.35 21.97 -21.39
CA VAL A 134 -1.48 23.45 -21.30
C VAL A 134 -1.47 23.97 -19.85
N GLY A 135 -1.56 23.05 -18.89
CA GLY A 135 -1.59 23.31 -17.45
C GLY A 135 -1.01 22.13 -16.67
N SER A 136 -1.03 22.21 -15.34
CA SER A 136 -0.39 21.23 -14.46
C SER A 136 -1.31 20.08 -14.00
N GLY A 137 -2.57 20.05 -14.44
CA GLY A 137 -3.57 19.06 -14.03
C GLY A 137 -4.04 18.13 -15.17
N ASP A 138 -4.75 17.04 -14.80
CA ASP A 138 -5.26 16.02 -15.72
C ASP A 138 -6.15 16.58 -16.82
N GLN A 139 -7.08 17.48 -16.48
CA GLN A 139 -7.99 18.10 -17.45
C GLN A 139 -7.26 18.86 -18.56
N ASP A 140 -6.05 19.37 -18.27
CA ASP A 140 -5.23 20.18 -19.16
C ASP A 140 -4.16 19.36 -19.88
N THR A 141 -4.21 18.03 -19.74
CA THR A 141 -3.25 17.06 -20.27
C THR A 141 -3.91 16.17 -21.32
N SER A 142 -3.22 15.92 -22.44
CA SER A 142 -3.71 14.97 -23.42
C SER A 142 -3.84 13.57 -22.82
N ARG A 143 -4.99 12.95 -23.07
CA ARG A 143 -5.28 11.56 -22.71
C ARG A 143 -4.68 10.54 -23.67
N SER A 144 -4.03 11.01 -24.74
CA SER A 144 -3.45 10.16 -25.78
C SER A 144 -1.94 10.42 -25.88
N PRO A 145 -1.12 9.90 -24.95
CA PRO A 145 0.32 9.92 -25.10
C PRO A 145 0.74 9.22 -26.41
N MET A 146 1.67 9.83 -27.16
CA MET A 146 2.06 9.38 -28.49
C MET A 146 3.55 9.05 -28.56
N ARG A 147 3.87 7.97 -29.28
CA ARG A 147 5.24 7.54 -29.55
C ARG A 147 5.87 8.43 -30.61
N ILE A 148 7.12 8.82 -30.38
CA ILE A 148 7.97 9.50 -31.39
C ILE A 148 8.38 8.48 -32.44
N THR A 149 8.13 8.78 -33.72
CA THR A 149 8.51 7.95 -34.88
C THR A 149 9.69 8.54 -35.66
N ALA A 150 9.89 9.86 -35.61
CA ALA A 150 11.06 10.53 -36.18
C ALA A 150 11.36 11.86 -35.46
N ILE A 151 12.62 12.27 -35.48
CA ILE A 151 13.10 13.56 -34.98
C ILE A 151 13.99 14.18 -36.05
N ASP A 152 13.69 15.41 -36.46
CA ASP A 152 14.58 16.26 -37.26
C ASP A 152 15.08 17.43 -36.40
N PRO A 153 16.31 17.36 -35.87
CA PRO A 153 16.86 18.40 -35.01
C PRO A 153 17.18 19.69 -35.76
N ASN A 154 17.31 19.67 -37.09
CA ASN A 154 17.61 20.90 -37.85
C ASN A 154 16.40 21.81 -37.98
N THR A 155 15.19 21.23 -37.94
CA THR A 155 13.92 21.96 -38.04
C THR A 155 13.12 21.92 -36.74
N ASN A 156 13.67 21.32 -35.68
CA ASN A 156 12.99 21.01 -34.42
C ASN A 156 11.63 20.31 -34.61
N THR A 157 11.55 19.46 -35.64
CA THR A 157 10.32 18.76 -35.99
C THR A 157 10.33 17.36 -35.38
N VAL A 158 9.23 17.00 -34.73
CA VAL A 158 9.02 15.65 -34.18
C VAL A 158 7.80 15.04 -34.85
N THR A 159 7.96 13.86 -35.44
CA THR A 159 6.86 13.06 -35.97
C THR A 159 6.41 12.05 -34.92
N LEU A 160 5.12 11.94 -34.75
CA LEU A 160 4.42 11.10 -33.79
C LEU A 160 3.66 9.98 -34.52
N ALA A 161 3.31 8.91 -33.80
CA ALA A 161 2.49 7.83 -34.35
C ALA A 161 1.08 8.29 -34.75
N ALA A 162 0.50 9.22 -33.99
CA ALA A 162 -0.74 9.93 -34.28
C ALA A 162 -0.73 11.29 -33.55
N GLY A 163 -1.79 12.08 -33.70
CA GLY A 163 -1.97 13.32 -32.93
C GLY A 163 -2.44 13.08 -31.50
N PHE A 164 -2.24 14.05 -30.62
CA PHE A 164 -2.55 13.97 -29.18
C PHE A 164 -4.05 13.86 -28.85
N GLY A 165 -4.95 14.07 -29.82
CA GLY A 165 -6.39 14.10 -29.58
C GLY A 165 -6.83 15.32 -28.74
N PRO A 166 -8.15 15.54 -28.58
CA PRO A 166 -8.67 16.70 -27.87
C PRO A 166 -8.49 16.59 -26.35
N PHE A 167 -8.17 17.70 -25.69
CA PHE A 167 -8.09 17.82 -24.23
C PHE A 167 -8.24 19.28 -23.80
N GLY A 168 -8.52 19.52 -22.51
CA GLY A 168 -8.84 20.83 -21.98
C GLY A 168 -10.04 21.50 -22.66
N ASN A 169 -10.03 22.83 -22.69
CA ASN A 169 -11.02 23.64 -23.41
C ASN A 169 -10.70 23.77 -24.93
N THR A 170 -9.61 23.16 -25.38
CA THR A 170 -9.10 23.24 -26.76
C THR A 170 -9.59 22.07 -27.59
N THR A 171 -10.66 22.27 -28.35
CA THR A 171 -11.31 21.16 -29.08
C THR A 171 -10.62 20.78 -30.40
N GLN A 172 -9.75 21.62 -30.98
CA GLN A 172 -9.10 21.29 -32.27
C GLN A 172 -7.65 21.76 -32.46
N THR A 173 -7.18 22.73 -31.68
CA THR A 173 -5.83 23.31 -31.80
C THR A 173 -5.17 23.41 -30.43
N ILE A 174 -3.93 22.93 -30.34
CA ILE A 174 -3.03 23.11 -29.21
C ILE A 174 -2.22 24.39 -29.48
N PRO A 175 -2.33 25.43 -28.64
CA PRO A 175 -1.66 26.71 -28.89
C PRO A 175 -0.13 26.60 -28.87
N ALA A 176 0.54 27.45 -29.65
CA ALA A 176 1.96 27.72 -29.50
C ALA A 176 2.29 28.11 -28.05
N GLY A 177 3.47 27.71 -27.59
CA GLY A 177 3.88 27.85 -26.20
C GLY A 177 3.25 26.83 -25.25
N SER A 178 2.39 25.89 -25.69
CA SER A 178 2.00 24.76 -24.83
C SER A 178 3.20 23.83 -24.59
N TRP A 179 3.15 23.04 -23.52
CA TRP A 179 4.22 22.08 -23.23
C TRP A 179 3.98 20.75 -23.94
N VAL A 180 5.07 20.11 -24.32
CA VAL A 180 5.15 18.71 -24.70
C VAL A 180 6.21 18.07 -23.83
N GLY A 181 5.86 16.99 -23.12
CA GLY A 181 6.76 16.32 -22.18
C GLY A 181 6.75 14.81 -22.37
N LYS A 182 7.86 14.16 -22.01
CA LYS A 182 7.91 12.70 -22.00
C LYS A 182 7.01 12.11 -20.90
N SER A 183 6.23 11.10 -21.25
CA SER A 183 5.58 10.20 -20.29
C SER A 183 6.40 8.92 -20.20
N PHE A 184 6.98 8.67 -19.02
CA PHE A 184 7.93 7.60 -18.75
C PHE A 184 7.89 7.16 -17.28
N GLN A 185 8.34 5.93 -17.04
CA GLN A 185 8.29 5.20 -15.78
C GLN A 185 9.69 4.72 -15.38
N CYS A 186 9.99 4.55 -14.09
CA CYS A 186 11.23 3.87 -13.73
C CYS A 186 11.18 2.40 -14.16
N PHE A 187 10.03 1.73 -14.03
CA PHE A 187 9.78 0.40 -14.59
C PHE A 187 8.39 0.25 -15.19
N LEU A 188 8.33 -0.36 -16.37
CA LEU A 188 7.09 -0.70 -17.07
C LEU A 188 7.05 -2.20 -17.39
N GLY A 189 6.12 -2.90 -16.75
CA GLY A 189 5.73 -4.27 -17.07
C GLY A 189 4.64 -4.36 -18.13
N ARG A 190 4.09 -5.56 -18.33
CA ARG A 190 3.06 -5.81 -19.34
C ARG A 190 1.75 -5.12 -18.95
N PRO A 191 1.17 -4.32 -19.86
CA PRO A 191 -0.10 -3.65 -19.62
C PRO A 191 -1.29 -4.59 -19.83
N SER A 192 -2.46 -4.08 -19.47
CA SER A 192 -3.76 -4.67 -19.83
C SER A 192 -3.91 -4.75 -21.36
N THR A 193 -4.59 -5.78 -21.87
CA THR A 193 -5.01 -5.99 -23.27
C THR A 193 -5.75 -4.81 -23.87
N GLU A 194 -6.64 -4.19 -23.11
CA GLU A 194 -7.43 -3.07 -23.58
C GLU A 194 -6.72 -1.72 -23.44
N GLU A 195 -5.62 -1.66 -22.70
CA GLU A 195 -4.86 -0.42 -22.51
C GLU A 195 -4.05 0.03 -23.73
N GLY A 196 -3.99 -0.77 -24.80
CA GLY A 196 -3.41 -0.40 -26.09
C GLY A 196 -2.09 0.38 -25.99
N GLY A 197 -0.94 -0.30 -25.98
CA GLY A 197 0.33 0.35 -25.64
C GLY A 197 1.58 -0.23 -26.28
N LYS A 198 2.74 0.22 -25.77
CA LYS A 198 4.11 -0.07 -26.28
C LYS A 198 4.51 -1.54 -26.19
N LEU A 199 3.99 -2.25 -25.20
CA LEU A 199 4.32 -3.65 -24.90
C LEU A 199 3.14 -4.53 -25.25
N ARG A 200 3.41 -5.80 -25.59
CA ARG A 200 2.32 -6.74 -25.77
C ARG A 200 1.60 -6.92 -24.44
N PRO A 201 0.27 -6.85 -24.44
CA PRO A 201 -0.52 -7.08 -23.25
C PRO A 201 -0.23 -8.38 -22.51
N GLY A 202 -0.47 -8.40 -21.20
CA GLY A 202 -0.41 -9.60 -20.40
C GLY A 202 -0.01 -9.35 -18.95
N ILE A 203 0.62 -10.36 -18.34
CA ILE A 203 1.18 -10.28 -16.99
C ILE A 203 2.65 -10.68 -16.97
N ASN A 204 3.38 -10.05 -16.06
CA ASN A 204 4.69 -10.53 -15.64
C ASN A 204 4.54 -11.53 -14.49
N TYR A 205 5.17 -12.69 -14.64
CA TYR A 205 5.19 -13.74 -13.63
C TYR A 205 6.42 -13.63 -12.76
N ASN A 206 6.24 -13.64 -11.44
CA ASN A 206 7.31 -13.70 -10.46
C ASN A 206 8.39 -12.61 -10.66
N VAL A 207 7.97 -11.38 -10.93
CA VAL A 207 8.88 -10.22 -10.96
C VAL A 207 8.88 -9.57 -9.58
N GLN A 208 10.07 -9.38 -9.01
CA GLN A 208 10.25 -8.78 -7.69
C GLN A 208 11.09 -7.51 -7.80
N ILE A 209 10.61 -6.39 -7.27
CA ILE A 209 11.42 -5.17 -7.11
C ILE A 209 11.70 -5.00 -5.62
N ILE A 210 12.97 -5.00 -5.24
CA ILE A 210 13.37 -5.06 -3.83
C ILE A 210 14.47 -4.06 -3.50
N ASN A 211 14.46 -3.61 -2.24
CA ASN A 211 15.46 -2.75 -1.61
C ASN A 211 15.59 -1.37 -2.30
N GLY A 212 16.28 -0.41 -1.66
CA GLY A 212 16.54 0.92 -2.25
C GLY A 212 15.35 1.88 -2.29
N SER A 213 15.45 2.89 -3.15
CA SER A 213 14.49 3.99 -3.24
C SER A 213 14.14 4.43 -4.66
N VAL A 214 12.94 4.97 -4.82
CA VAL A 214 12.46 5.68 -6.01
C VAL A 214 12.05 7.09 -5.57
N ASP A 215 12.67 8.10 -6.19
CA ASP A 215 12.39 9.51 -5.97
C ASP A 215 11.79 10.12 -7.25
N GLY A 216 10.53 10.54 -7.20
CA GLY A 216 9.86 11.11 -8.37
C GLY A 216 10.20 12.58 -8.65
N ASN A 217 11.07 13.18 -7.83
CA ASN A 217 11.63 14.52 -8.03
C ASN A 217 10.55 15.59 -8.28
N SER A 218 9.47 15.56 -7.49
CA SER A 218 8.25 16.32 -7.75
C SER A 218 8.42 17.83 -7.83
N ALA A 219 9.40 18.38 -7.09
CA ALA A 219 9.70 19.81 -7.11
C ALA A 219 10.14 20.33 -8.49
N ASN A 220 10.66 19.44 -9.35
CA ASN A 220 11.18 19.77 -10.67
C ASN A 220 10.28 19.22 -11.80
N GLN A 221 9.05 18.81 -11.50
CA GLN A 221 8.06 18.37 -12.49
C GLN A 221 7.01 19.47 -12.76
N LEU A 222 6.39 19.43 -13.94
CA LEU A 222 5.46 20.48 -14.40
C LEU A 222 3.99 20.08 -14.40
N ASN A 223 3.68 18.80 -14.21
CA ASN A 223 2.34 18.27 -14.41
C ASN A 223 2.06 17.07 -13.50
N ASN A 224 0.92 17.07 -12.81
CA ASN A 224 0.54 16.06 -11.80
C ASN A 224 -0.39 14.96 -12.35
N SER A 225 -0.77 15.00 -13.63
CA SER A 225 -1.67 14.00 -14.22
C SER A 225 -1.05 12.62 -14.10
N TRP A 226 -1.84 11.66 -13.63
CA TRP A 226 -1.45 10.24 -13.60
C TRP A 226 -1.07 9.71 -14.99
N ARG A 227 -1.63 10.27 -16.07
CA ARG A 227 -1.32 9.90 -17.46
C ARG A 227 0.09 10.32 -17.89
N PHE A 228 0.64 11.31 -17.21
CA PHE A 228 1.96 11.87 -17.48
C PHE A 228 3.02 11.30 -16.53
N ALA A 229 2.71 11.29 -15.24
CA ALA A 229 3.65 10.93 -14.18
C ALA A 229 3.13 9.72 -13.40
N MET A 230 3.72 8.57 -13.68
CA MET A 230 3.65 7.39 -12.82
C MET A 230 5.05 6.76 -12.74
N GLU A 231 5.43 6.19 -11.59
CA GLU A 231 6.80 5.65 -11.45
C GLU A 231 6.89 4.18 -11.82
N ILE A 232 5.97 3.35 -11.34
CA ILE A 232 5.93 1.93 -11.68
C ILE A 232 4.55 1.60 -12.26
N TYR A 233 4.53 0.93 -13.41
CA TYR A 233 3.33 0.31 -13.94
C TYR A 233 3.59 -1.19 -14.17
N ILE A 234 2.84 -2.09 -13.52
CA ILE A 234 3.00 -3.54 -13.72
C ILE A 234 1.76 -4.34 -13.34
N ASN A 235 1.31 -5.23 -14.24
CA ASN A 235 0.35 -6.28 -13.92
C ASN A 235 1.06 -7.61 -13.69
N GLY A 236 0.79 -8.23 -12.54
CA GLY A 236 1.57 -9.34 -12.01
C GLY A 236 0.77 -10.60 -11.71
N ARG A 237 1.52 -11.71 -11.65
CA ARG A 237 1.13 -12.90 -10.89
C ARG A 237 2.31 -13.37 -10.07
N SER A 238 2.11 -13.49 -8.76
CA SER A 238 3.19 -13.78 -7.81
C SER A 238 4.32 -12.74 -7.85
N SER A 239 4.06 -11.56 -8.40
CA SER A 239 4.99 -10.45 -8.49
C SER A 239 4.85 -9.54 -7.27
N GLY A 240 5.89 -8.78 -6.94
CA GLY A 240 5.87 -7.96 -5.74
C GLY A 240 6.89 -6.84 -5.71
N ILE A 241 6.64 -5.88 -4.83
CA ILE A 241 7.49 -4.74 -4.54
C ILE A 241 7.70 -4.74 -3.03
N ARG A 242 8.93 -4.92 -2.57
CA ARG A 242 9.21 -5.14 -1.14
C ARG A 242 10.37 -4.33 -0.60
N GLY A 243 10.20 -3.70 0.55
CA GLY A 243 11.28 -2.98 1.23
C GLY A 243 11.81 -1.78 0.42
N VAL A 244 10.97 -1.20 -0.45
CA VAL A 244 11.33 -0.05 -1.29
C VAL A 244 10.79 1.24 -0.66
N ARG A 245 11.60 2.30 -0.69
CA ARG A 245 11.17 3.66 -0.34
C ARG A 245 10.73 4.43 -1.57
N PHE A 246 9.52 4.95 -1.56
CA PHE A 246 8.99 5.87 -2.55
C PHE A 246 8.86 7.26 -1.94
N ALA A 247 9.43 8.26 -2.61
CA ALA A 247 9.36 9.64 -2.15
C ALA A 247 9.11 10.62 -3.29
N ASN A 248 8.49 11.76 -2.96
CA ASN A 248 8.43 12.94 -3.83
C ASN A 248 7.91 12.64 -5.25
N THR A 249 6.91 11.78 -5.39
CA THR A 249 6.31 11.51 -6.71
C THR A 249 5.33 12.60 -7.11
N THR A 250 5.31 12.95 -8.40
CA THR A 250 4.43 14.02 -8.91
C THR A 250 3.05 13.52 -9.34
N GLY A 251 2.91 12.24 -9.66
CA GLY A 251 1.63 11.60 -9.91
C GLY A 251 1.50 10.30 -9.14
N GLU A 252 0.90 9.29 -9.76
CA GLU A 252 0.67 7.98 -9.16
C GLU A 252 1.98 7.23 -8.92
N CYS A 253 2.12 6.61 -7.76
CA CYS A 253 3.39 5.94 -7.44
C CYS A 253 3.49 4.57 -8.13
N ILE A 254 2.55 3.68 -7.83
CA ILE A 254 2.46 2.33 -8.40
C ILE A 254 1.09 2.19 -9.05
N VAL A 255 1.05 1.80 -10.31
CA VAL A 255 -0.17 1.47 -11.05
C VAL A 255 -0.13 -0.01 -11.46
N GLY A 256 -1.23 -0.73 -11.27
CA GLY A 256 -1.40 -2.09 -11.78
C GLY A 256 -2.07 -3.05 -10.79
N HIS A 257 -2.06 -4.34 -11.10
CA HIS A 257 -2.82 -5.34 -10.36
C HIS A 257 -2.05 -6.65 -10.19
N GLY A 258 -2.40 -7.43 -9.16
CA GLY A 258 -1.83 -8.75 -8.89
C GLY A 258 -0.43 -8.70 -8.29
N LEU A 259 -0.15 -7.59 -7.60
CA LEU A 259 1.11 -7.32 -6.94
C LEU A 259 1.00 -7.52 -5.44
N ARG A 260 2.06 -8.02 -4.83
CA ARG A 260 2.28 -7.93 -3.38
C ARG A 260 3.22 -6.77 -3.08
N VAL A 261 2.66 -5.66 -2.61
CA VAL A 261 3.38 -4.47 -2.14
C VAL A 261 3.51 -4.56 -0.62
N GLU A 262 4.72 -4.79 -0.13
CA GLU A 262 4.93 -5.16 1.28
C GLU A 262 6.14 -4.48 1.92
N SER A 263 5.97 -3.98 3.15
CA SER A 263 7.05 -3.37 3.92
C SER A 263 7.75 -2.22 3.19
N CYS A 264 7.00 -1.51 2.34
CA CYS A 264 7.45 -0.32 1.65
C CYS A 264 7.11 0.94 2.45
N GLU A 265 7.75 2.03 2.10
CA GLU A 265 7.53 3.34 2.68
C GLU A 265 7.19 4.35 1.59
N PHE A 266 6.11 5.09 1.77
CA PHE A 266 5.57 6.06 0.81
C PHE A 266 5.50 7.42 1.47
N ARG A 267 6.24 8.42 0.98
CA ARG A 267 6.30 9.77 1.57
C ARG A 267 6.17 10.88 0.53
N ASN A 268 5.42 11.92 0.85
CA ASN A 268 5.35 13.14 0.05
C ASN A 268 4.93 12.86 -1.41
N LEU A 269 3.84 12.14 -1.59
CA LEU A 269 3.34 11.74 -2.91
C LEU A 269 2.23 12.69 -3.35
N SER A 270 2.36 13.28 -4.54
CA SER A 270 1.29 14.10 -5.13
C SER A 270 0.06 13.26 -5.51
N GLY A 271 0.25 12.01 -5.95
CA GLY A 271 -0.81 11.02 -6.23
C GLY A 271 -0.96 9.96 -5.13
N SER A 272 -1.59 8.83 -5.47
CA SER A 272 -1.74 7.69 -4.57
C SER A 272 -0.45 6.85 -4.43
N ALA A 273 -0.37 6.08 -3.34
CA ALA A 273 0.69 5.10 -3.13
C ALA A 273 0.48 3.86 -4.01
N PHE A 274 -0.77 3.43 -4.20
CA PHE A 274 -1.09 2.28 -5.02
C PHE A 274 -2.44 2.44 -5.74
N HIS A 275 -2.38 2.47 -7.06
CA HIS A 275 -3.52 2.55 -7.95
C HIS A 275 -3.75 1.19 -8.62
N THR A 276 -4.79 0.48 -8.19
CA THR A 276 -5.19 -0.78 -8.83
C THR A 276 -6.09 -0.52 -10.04
N SER A 277 -5.71 -1.03 -11.22
CA SER A 277 -6.47 -0.85 -12.46
C SER A 277 -6.33 -2.04 -13.41
N ARG A 278 -7.43 -2.75 -13.71
CA ARG A 278 -7.43 -3.93 -14.61
C ARG A 278 -8.82 -4.51 -14.93
N HIS A 279 -9.20 -4.59 -16.21
CA HIS A 279 -10.56 -5.05 -16.60
C HIS A 279 -10.66 -6.23 -17.58
N ASP A 280 -9.57 -6.63 -18.21
CA ASP A 280 -9.61 -7.56 -19.36
C ASP A 280 -9.21 -9.01 -19.05
N ASP A 281 -9.02 -9.82 -20.09
CA ASP A 281 -8.57 -11.22 -20.02
C ASP A 281 -7.36 -11.46 -19.12
N THR A 282 -6.55 -10.41 -18.89
CA THR A 282 -5.41 -10.54 -18.01
C THR A 282 -5.87 -10.75 -16.54
N ASP A 283 -7.03 -10.24 -16.12
CA ASP A 283 -7.58 -10.46 -14.76
C ASP A 283 -7.81 -11.96 -14.48
N ALA A 284 -8.28 -12.64 -15.53
CA ALA A 284 -8.31 -14.10 -15.73
C ALA A 284 -7.12 -14.86 -15.12
N VAL A 285 -5.92 -14.35 -15.43
CA VAL A 285 -4.64 -15.04 -15.20
C VAL A 285 -3.83 -14.42 -14.08
N GLY A 286 -4.23 -13.25 -13.57
CA GLY A 286 -3.58 -12.54 -12.48
C GLY A 286 -3.89 -13.09 -11.10
N SER A 287 -3.02 -12.75 -10.14
CA SER A 287 -3.32 -12.95 -8.72
C SER A 287 -4.11 -11.79 -8.12
N ALA A 288 -4.67 -12.02 -6.93
CA ALA A 288 -5.10 -10.95 -6.04
C ALA A 288 -3.92 -10.01 -5.72
N SER A 289 -4.25 -8.74 -5.51
CA SER A 289 -3.32 -7.71 -5.05
C SER A 289 -3.25 -7.70 -3.53
N TRP A 290 -2.09 -7.32 -2.99
CA TRP A 290 -1.83 -7.22 -1.57
C TRP A 290 -1.04 -5.94 -1.27
N PHE A 291 -1.51 -5.16 -0.30
CA PHE A 291 -0.83 -3.98 0.22
C PHE A 291 -0.68 -4.15 1.73
N ILE A 292 0.50 -4.60 2.17
CA ILE A 292 0.69 -5.15 3.53
C ILE A 292 1.85 -4.48 4.26
N ASN A 293 1.67 -4.16 5.54
CA ASN A 293 2.75 -3.69 6.43
C ASN A 293 3.54 -2.49 5.88
N ASN A 294 2.89 -1.62 5.11
CA ASN A 294 3.50 -0.43 4.55
C ASN A 294 3.33 0.78 5.47
N TYR A 295 4.25 1.73 5.38
CA TYR A 295 4.13 3.05 5.98
C TYR A 295 3.81 4.07 4.88
N VAL A 296 2.73 4.82 5.04
CA VAL A 296 2.22 5.77 4.05
C VAL A 296 1.98 7.11 4.71
N GLU A 297 2.69 8.15 4.30
CA GLU A 297 2.60 9.48 4.90
C GLU A 297 2.59 10.59 3.85
N SER A 298 1.74 11.61 4.03
CA SER A 298 1.71 12.80 3.17
C SER A 298 1.52 12.44 1.69
N VAL A 299 0.38 11.78 1.41
CA VAL A 299 0.00 11.31 0.07
C VAL A 299 -1.20 12.05 -0.49
N CYS A 300 -1.44 11.90 -1.79
CA CYS A 300 -2.47 12.59 -2.55
C CYS A 300 -2.34 14.13 -2.47
N LEU A 301 -1.11 14.66 -2.33
CA LEU A 301 -0.89 16.07 -2.03
C LEU A 301 -1.47 17.01 -3.10
N ALA A 302 -1.47 16.61 -4.37
CA ALA A 302 -2.08 17.39 -5.45
C ALA A 302 -3.62 17.27 -5.49
N GLY A 303 -4.17 16.20 -4.89
CA GLY A 303 -5.59 15.90 -4.85
C GLY A 303 -6.15 15.35 -6.16
N ASN A 304 -7.37 14.81 -6.11
CA ASN A 304 -7.95 14.09 -7.24
C ASN A 304 -8.17 15.00 -8.47
N GLN A 305 -8.54 16.27 -8.27
CA GLN A 305 -8.82 17.19 -9.38
C GLN A 305 -7.59 17.45 -10.26
N ALA A 306 -6.41 17.57 -9.66
CA ALA A 306 -5.18 17.81 -10.39
C ALA A 306 -4.60 16.52 -10.97
N ASN A 307 -4.64 15.43 -10.21
CA ASN A 307 -4.04 14.17 -10.62
C ASN A 307 -4.91 13.38 -11.61
N GLY A 308 -6.23 13.37 -11.42
CA GLY A 308 -7.20 12.63 -12.24
C GLY A 308 -7.57 11.24 -11.71
N HIS A 309 -6.75 10.62 -10.86
CA HIS A 309 -7.01 9.34 -10.18
C HIS A 309 -6.27 9.25 -8.83
N SER A 310 -6.44 10.26 -7.98
CA SER A 310 -5.86 10.31 -6.62
C SER A 310 -6.94 10.52 -5.56
N GLU A 311 -8.02 9.75 -5.63
CA GLU A 311 -9.14 9.78 -4.68
C GLU A 311 -8.75 9.33 -3.26
N GLY A 312 -7.74 8.46 -3.13
CA GLY A 312 -7.20 8.07 -1.83
C GLY A 312 -5.78 7.54 -1.90
N ALA A 313 -5.19 7.24 -0.73
CA ALA A 313 -3.85 6.66 -0.64
C ALA A 313 -3.72 5.34 -1.41
N VAL A 314 -4.82 4.58 -1.48
CA VAL A 314 -5.01 3.46 -2.40
C VAL A 314 -6.20 3.77 -3.29
N THR A 315 -5.99 3.86 -4.60
CA THR A 315 -7.03 4.24 -5.59
C THR A 315 -7.41 3.06 -6.51
N PHE A 316 -8.61 3.12 -7.07
CA PHE A 316 -9.22 2.08 -7.90
C PHE A 316 -9.74 2.67 -9.23
N SER A 317 -9.58 1.93 -10.33
CA SER A 317 -10.27 2.20 -11.60
C SER A 317 -10.40 0.92 -12.44
N TRP A 318 -11.33 0.86 -13.39
CA TRP A 318 -11.39 -0.19 -14.44
C TRP A 318 -11.26 -1.63 -13.88
N GLY A 319 -12.29 -2.16 -13.21
CA GLY A 319 -12.28 -3.55 -12.72
C GLY A 319 -11.31 -3.81 -11.57
N ALA A 320 -11.03 -2.77 -10.79
CA ALA A 320 -10.14 -2.82 -9.63
C ALA A 320 -10.68 -3.68 -8.48
N GLY A 321 -9.86 -3.91 -7.45
CA GLY A 321 -10.22 -4.79 -6.34
C GLY A 321 -9.34 -6.03 -6.30
N ARG A 322 -9.94 -7.17 -5.92
CA ARG A 322 -9.24 -8.39 -5.52
C ARG A 322 -8.06 -8.06 -4.61
N LEU A 323 -8.29 -7.15 -3.66
CA LEU A 323 -7.25 -6.45 -2.92
C LEU A 323 -7.37 -6.69 -1.42
N ILE A 324 -6.25 -7.02 -0.80
CA ILE A 324 -6.11 -7.08 0.65
C ILE A 324 -5.16 -5.98 1.10
N VAL A 325 -5.67 -5.08 1.94
CA VAL A 325 -4.94 -3.96 2.54
C VAL A 325 -4.88 -4.20 4.04
N THR A 326 -3.72 -4.62 4.56
CA THR A 326 -3.62 -4.98 5.99
C THR A 326 -2.31 -4.66 6.68
N GLY A 327 -2.36 -4.35 7.98
CA GLY A 327 -1.17 -4.08 8.80
C GLY A 327 -0.44 -2.78 8.44
N ASN A 328 -1.06 -1.90 7.65
CA ASN A 328 -0.42 -0.67 7.20
C ASN A 328 -0.64 0.47 8.19
N GLU A 329 0.26 1.45 8.12
CA GLU A 329 0.13 2.73 8.80
C GLU A 329 -0.02 3.85 7.78
N PHE A 330 -1.15 4.55 7.81
CA PHE A 330 -1.49 5.68 6.96
C PHE A 330 -1.53 6.97 7.80
N ARG A 331 -0.84 8.03 7.36
CA ARG A 331 -0.80 9.32 8.04
C ARG A 331 -0.92 10.50 7.07
N ASN A 332 -1.63 11.54 7.50
CA ASN A 332 -1.59 12.87 6.88
C ASN A 332 -1.90 12.89 5.38
N GLY A 333 -2.93 12.19 4.92
CA GLY A 333 -3.35 12.23 3.52
C GLY A 333 -4.22 13.43 3.21
N ASN A 334 -4.03 14.04 2.05
CA ASN A 334 -4.86 15.16 1.60
C ASN A 334 -6.19 14.71 0.98
N GLU A 335 -6.42 13.41 0.82
CA GLU A 335 -7.69 12.83 0.34
C GLU A 335 -8.13 11.68 1.27
N SER A 336 -8.82 10.66 0.74
CA SER A 336 -9.28 9.52 1.54
C SER A 336 -8.17 8.47 1.73
N VAL A 337 -8.36 7.50 2.63
CA VAL A 337 -7.44 6.35 2.70
C VAL A 337 -7.62 5.47 1.46
N LEU A 338 -8.87 5.19 1.11
CA LEU A 338 -9.28 4.38 -0.03
C LEU A 338 -10.04 5.25 -1.03
N GLY A 339 -9.76 5.07 -2.31
CA GLY A 339 -10.40 5.78 -3.41
C GLY A 339 -11.85 5.37 -3.63
N GLY A 340 -12.40 5.75 -4.79
CA GLY A 340 -13.74 5.34 -5.20
C GLY A 340 -13.79 3.84 -5.51
N PHE A 341 -14.70 3.08 -4.90
CA PHE A 341 -14.81 1.62 -5.12
C PHE A 341 -16.23 1.20 -5.50
N GLY A 342 -16.35 0.40 -6.56
CA GLY A 342 -17.62 -0.14 -7.05
C GLY A 342 -17.59 -0.41 -8.55
N PRO A 343 -18.70 -0.85 -9.16
CA PRO A 343 -18.75 -1.08 -10.60
C PRO A 343 -18.45 0.21 -11.36
N SER A 344 -17.48 0.15 -12.27
CA SER A 344 -17.27 1.22 -13.24
C SER A 344 -18.48 1.29 -14.18
N SER A 345 -18.98 2.50 -14.43
CA SER A 345 -20.20 2.70 -15.23
C SER A 345 -20.00 2.24 -16.67
N GLY A 346 -20.80 1.27 -17.13
CA GLY A 346 -20.75 0.77 -18.51
C GLY A 346 -19.76 -0.38 -18.74
N GLU A 347 -19.14 -0.91 -17.67
CA GLU A 347 -18.11 -1.93 -17.76
C GLU A 347 -18.63 -3.33 -17.36
N ALA A 348 -18.13 -4.38 -18.04
CA ALA A 348 -18.63 -5.76 -17.93
C ALA A 348 -18.17 -6.52 -16.67
N MET A 349 -17.07 -6.09 -16.03
CA MET A 349 -16.51 -6.63 -14.79
C MET A 349 -16.53 -5.54 -13.70
N PRO A 350 -17.37 -5.66 -12.65
CA PRO A 350 -17.35 -4.72 -11.54
C PRO A 350 -16.07 -4.86 -10.72
N ASP A 351 -15.72 -3.83 -9.94
CA ASP A 351 -14.70 -3.98 -8.91
C ASP A 351 -15.13 -5.08 -7.93
N LYS A 352 -14.28 -6.10 -7.71
CA LYS A 352 -14.64 -7.27 -6.91
C LYS A 352 -13.79 -7.39 -5.68
N TRP A 353 -14.44 -7.18 -4.54
CA TRP A 353 -13.96 -7.33 -3.18
C TRP A 353 -12.70 -6.55 -2.79
N ILE A 354 -12.74 -6.04 -1.56
CA ILE A 354 -11.62 -5.40 -0.88
C ILE A 354 -11.67 -5.78 0.58
N ILE A 355 -10.54 -6.19 1.13
CA ILE A 355 -10.38 -6.44 2.57
C ILE A 355 -9.44 -5.37 3.12
N PHE A 356 -9.97 -4.44 3.90
CA PHE A 356 -9.22 -3.42 4.62
C PHE A 356 -9.22 -3.76 6.10
N SER A 357 -8.14 -4.38 6.59
CA SER A 357 -8.08 -4.85 7.99
C SER A 357 -6.78 -4.57 8.75
N ASP A 358 -6.90 -4.37 10.06
CA ASP A 358 -5.73 -4.24 10.95
C ASP A 358 -4.81 -3.08 10.57
N ASN A 359 -5.35 -2.01 9.97
CA ASN A 359 -4.60 -0.81 9.61
C ASN A 359 -4.80 0.29 10.65
N ILE A 360 -3.83 1.19 10.71
CA ILE A 360 -3.94 2.46 11.44
C ILE A 360 -4.00 3.57 10.40
N ALA A 361 -5.05 4.40 10.43
CA ALA A 361 -5.16 5.58 9.58
C ALA A 361 -5.39 6.82 10.43
N THR A 362 -4.59 7.86 10.21
CA THR A 362 -4.65 9.12 10.96
C THR A 362 -4.66 10.33 10.02
N SER A 363 -5.60 11.25 10.24
CA SER A 363 -5.69 12.53 9.54
C SER A 363 -5.87 12.38 8.01
N PHE A 364 -7.02 11.85 7.63
CA PHE A 364 -7.47 11.76 6.23
C PHE A 364 -8.84 12.42 6.08
N LYS A 365 -9.21 12.81 4.86
CA LYS A 365 -10.54 13.40 4.61
C LYS A 365 -11.68 12.41 4.81
N ALA A 366 -11.44 11.12 4.60
CA ALA A 366 -12.37 10.01 4.82
C ALA A 366 -11.63 8.66 4.79
N LEU A 367 -12.29 7.57 5.17
CA LEU A 367 -11.85 6.21 4.89
C LEU A 367 -12.03 5.87 3.40
N PHE A 368 -13.20 6.15 2.83
CA PHE A 368 -13.50 5.97 1.40
C PHE A 368 -13.86 7.30 0.76
N TRP A 369 -13.30 7.59 -0.41
CA TRP A 369 -13.75 8.70 -1.23
C TRP A 369 -15.19 8.49 -1.70
N GLY A 370 -15.50 7.26 -2.13
CA GLY A 370 -16.84 6.87 -2.54
C GLY A 370 -17.03 5.36 -2.59
N LEU A 371 -18.20 4.90 -2.18
CA LEU A 371 -18.67 3.54 -2.45
C LEU A 371 -19.84 3.61 -3.44
N PHE A 372 -19.77 2.82 -4.51
CA PHE A 372 -20.75 2.84 -5.61
C PHE A 372 -21.46 1.49 -5.73
N PRO A 373 -22.76 1.40 -5.41
CA PRO A 373 -23.53 0.16 -5.59
C PRO A 373 -23.70 -0.27 -7.05
N PRO A 374 -23.88 -1.59 -7.32
CA PRO A 374 -23.88 -2.69 -6.35
C PRO A 374 -22.47 -3.01 -5.82
N LEU A 375 -22.36 -3.20 -4.50
CA LEU A 375 -21.09 -3.49 -3.81
C LEU A 375 -20.99 -4.97 -3.47
N GLU A 376 -19.85 -5.59 -3.76
CA GLU A 376 -19.59 -7.00 -3.48
C GLU A 376 -18.26 -7.17 -2.71
N GLY A 377 -18.32 -7.86 -1.57
CA GLY A 377 -17.13 -8.33 -0.85
C GLY A 377 -16.28 -7.22 -0.22
N VAL A 378 -16.89 -6.10 0.19
CA VAL A 378 -16.17 -5.03 0.92
C VAL A 378 -16.12 -5.38 2.40
N VAL A 379 -14.92 -5.65 2.92
CA VAL A 379 -14.69 -5.98 4.34
C VAL A 379 -13.82 -4.90 4.97
N ILE A 380 -14.32 -4.28 6.03
CA ILE A 380 -13.63 -3.24 6.79
C ILE A 380 -13.58 -3.66 8.24
N SER A 381 -12.42 -4.12 8.72
CA SER A 381 -12.34 -4.69 10.07
C SER A 381 -11.08 -4.42 10.87
N ASN A 382 -11.22 -4.29 12.18
CA ASN A 382 -10.09 -4.18 13.12
C ASN A 382 -9.13 -3.01 12.84
N ASN A 383 -9.59 -1.95 12.19
CA ASN A 383 -8.76 -0.77 11.92
C ASN A 383 -8.85 0.23 13.08
N VAL A 384 -7.80 1.04 13.24
CA VAL A 384 -7.81 2.23 14.11
C VAL A 384 -7.84 3.47 13.23
N LEU A 385 -8.93 4.22 13.29
CA LEU A 385 -9.19 5.38 12.45
C LEU A 385 -9.24 6.63 13.34
N VAL A 386 -8.28 7.53 13.17
CA VAL A 386 -8.10 8.74 13.97
C VAL A 386 -8.25 9.95 13.06
N ASP A 387 -9.18 10.83 13.36
CA ASP A 387 -9.45 12.04 12.56
C ASP A 387 -9.65 11.78 11.05
N CYS A 388 -10.45 10.77 10.72
CA CYS A 388 -10.83 10.39 9.35
C CYS A 388 -12.25 10.86 8.97
N ASN A 389 -12.78 11.90 9.61
CA ASN A 389 -14.11 12.50 9.40
C ASN A 389 -15.30 11.50 9.40
N ASP A 390 -16.48 11.96 9.00
CA ASP A 390 -17.69 11.15 8.96
C ASP A 390 -17.76 10.25 7.73
N ASN A 391 -17.75 8.94 7.97
CA ASN A 391 -17.83 7.89 6.95
C ASN A 391 -19.22 7.24 6.87
N SER A 392 -20.20 7.73 7.62
CA SER A 392 -21.51 7.09 7.77
C SER A 392 -22.24 6.95 6.44
N ALA A 393 -22.24 7.99 5.62
CA ALA A 393 -22.93 7.97 4.32
C ALA A 393 -22.36 6.91 3.37
N GLN A 394 -21.04 6.69 3.38
CA GLN A 394 -20.41 5.67 2.53
C GLN A 394 -20.62 4.27 3.11
N LEU A 395 -20.34 4.08 4.39
CA LEU A 395 -20.45 2.77 5.04
C LEU A 395 -21.89 2.24 5.10
N ASN A 396 -22.88 3.12 5.18
CA ASN A 396 -24.29 2.72 5.13
C ASN A 396 -24.68 2.12 3.76
N LYS A 397 -23.96 2.40 2.68
CA LYS A 397 -24.22 1.77 1.37
C LYS A 397 -23.90 0.27 1.36
N LEU A 398 -23.16 -0.21 2.36
CA LEU A 398 -22.86 -1.63 2.53
C LEU A 398 -24.02 -2.42 3.14
N PHE A 399 -25.05 -1.76 3.69
CA PHE A 399 -26.20 -2.44 4.32
C PHE A 399 -26.98 -3.34 3.37
N ASP A 400 -27.06 -2.97 2.10
CA ASP A 400 -27.80 -3.70 1.09
C ASP A 400 -26.94 -4.79 0.41
N SER A 401 -25.67 -4.96 0.84
CA SER A 401 -24.75 -5.96 0.31
C SER A 401 -24.68 -7.19 1.22
N GLU A 402 -25.07 -8.35 0.71
CA GLU A 402 -25.03 -9.63 1.45
C GLU A 402 -23.59 -10.13 1.72
N THR A 403 -22.60 -9.60 1.00
CA THR A 403 -21.20 -10.06 1.03
C THR A 403 -20.25 -9.07 1.69
N SER A 404 -20.73 -7.88 2.11
CA SER A 404 -19.89 -6.84 2.72
C SER A 404 -20.02 -6.83 4.24
N SER A 405 -18.99 -6.37 4.96
CA SER A 405 -19.04 -6.28 6.42
C SER A 405 -18.18 -5.15 6.99
N VAL A 406 -18.65 -4.57 8.10
CA VAL A 406 -17.93 -3.52 8.84
C VAL A 406 -17.95 -3.86 10.33
N GLY A 407 -16.79 -4.17 10.92
CA GLY A 407 -16.77 -4.56 12.33
C GLY A 407 -15.39 -4.56 12.99
N GLY A 408 -15.34 -4.35 14.31
CA GLY A 408 -14.08 -4.35 15.06
C GLY A 408 -13.22 -3.09 14.88
N ASN A 409 -13.69 -2.11 14.10
CA ASN A 409 -12.96 -0.84 13.91
C ASN A 409 -13.10 0.07 15.13
N VAL A 410 -12.03 0.77 15.46
CA VAL A 410 -11.98 1.84 16.46
C VAL A 410 -11.97 3.17 15.73
N ALA A 411 -12.89 4.06 16.10
CA ALA A 411 -12.96 5.42 15.59
C ALA A 411 -12.62 6.40 16.73
N VAL A 412 -11.69 7.31 16.46
CA VAL A 412 -11.17 8.30 17.41
C VAL A 412 -11.21 9.68 16.79
N GLY A 413 -11.35 10.70 17.64
CA GLY A 413 -11.36 12.10 17.23
C GLY A 413 -12.64 12.45 16.46
N ASN A 414 -12.50 13.09 15.32
CA ASN A 414 -13.65 13.46 14.48
C ASN A 414 -14.19 12.31 13.61
N THR A 415 -13.62 11.11 13.72
CA THR A 415 -14.03 9.95 12.93
C THR A 415 -15.41 9.44 13.35
N VAL A 416 -16.34 9.33 12.40
CA VAL A 416 -17.64 8.69 12.62
C VAL A 416 -17.78 7.51 11.67
N LEU A 417 -18.17 6.35 12.19
CA LEU A 417 -18.49 5.18 11.39
C LEU A 417 -20.01 5.02 11.31
N GLY A 418 -20.49 4.68 10.11
CA GLY A 418 -21.89 4.32 9.87
C GLY A 418 -22.33 3.14 10.72
N GLY A 419 -23.65 2.94 10.82
CA GLY A 419 -24.24 1.93 11.70
C GLY A 419 -23.56 0.58 11.51
N SER A 420 -23.13 -0.04 12.61
CA SER A 420 -22.35 -1.28 12.60
C SER A 420 -23.08 -2.39 11.83
N PHE A 421 -22.65 -2.65 10.59
CA PHE A 421 -23.19 -3.69 9.72
C PHE A 421 -22.36 -4.96 9.82
N ARG A 422 -23.01 -6.08 10.12
CA ARG A 422 -22.37 -7.40 10.09
C ARG A 422 -23.17 -8.31 9.18
N ALA A 423 -22.72 -8.52 7.94
CA ALA A 423 -23.12 -9.71 7.20
C ALA A 423 -22.52 -10.92 7.92
N THR A 424 -23.37 -11.85 8.34
CA THR A 424 -22.97 -12.99 9.18
C THR A 424 -22.14 -14.03 8.43
N ASN A 425 -22.06 -13.98 7.09
CA ASN A 425 -21.40 -14.96 6.23
C ASN A 425 -20.97 -14.34 4.87
N ALA A 426 -19.98 -13.44 4.86
CA ALA A 426 -19.38 -13.00 3.59
C ALA A 426 -18.67 -14.20 2.94
N THR A 427 -19.33 -14.81 1.95
CA THR A 427 -18.77 -15.91 1.16
C THR A 427 -18.24 -15.31 -0.11
N PHE A 428 -16.91 -15.25 -0.26
CA PHE A 428 -16.29 -14.86 -1.52
C PHE A 428 -16.53 -15.97 -2.55
N GLY A 429 -16.87 -15.60 -3.79
CA GLY A 429 -17.02 -16.55 -4.88
C GLY A 429 -15.78 -17.43 -5.04
N VAL A 430 -15.98 -18.66 -5.50
CA VAL A 430 -14.89 -19.62 -5.74
C VAL A 430 -14.04 -19.11 -6.90
N GLU A 431 -12.84 -18.62 -6.60
CA GLU A 431 -11.81 -18.34 -7.61
C GLU A 431 -11.38 -19.64 -8.32
N PRO A 432 -11.00 -19.62 -9.62
CA PRO A 432 -10.47 -20.76 -10.35
C PRO A 432 -9.21 -21.40 -9.72
N THR A 433 -8.61 -20.74 -8.72
CA THR A 433 -7.34 -21.13 -8.10
C THR A 433 -7.44 -21.66 -6.66
N ASN A 434 -8.64 -21.82 -6.09
CA ASN A 434 -8.87 -22.38 -4.74
C ASN A 434 -8.16 -21.65 -3.57
N THR A 435 -7.65 -20.43 -3.76
CA THR A 435 -6.76 -19.76 -2.78
C THR A 435 -7.46 -19.05 -1.62
N ILE A 436 -8.78 -18.80 -1.70
CA ILE A 436 -9.54 -18.08 -0.66
C ILE A 436 -10.74 -18.93 -0.26
N SER A 437 -10.64 -19.63 0.86
CA SER A 437 -11.74 -20.43 1.42
C SER A 437 -12.20 -19.79 2.73
N GLN A 438 -13.26 -18.98 2.66
CA GLN A 438 -14.03 -18.39 3.77
C GLN A 438 -13.28 -17.45 4.74
N VAL A 439 -13.74 -16.20 4.84
CA VAL A 439 -13.41 -15.30 5.97
C VAL A 439 -14.57 -15.35 6.98
N LYS A 440 -14.33 -15.94 8.16
CA LYS A 440 -15.31 -15.91 9.27
C LYS A 440 -15.09 -14.67 10.13
N VAL A 441 -16.04 -13.72 10.08
CA VAL A 441 -16.09 -12.52 10.93
C VAL A 441 -17.11 -12.74 12.07
N TRP A 442 -16.74 -12.58 13.35
CA TRP A 442 -17.66 -12.82 14.49
C TRP A 442 -18.15 -11.55 15.20
N ALA A 443 -19.47 -11.49 15.41
CA ALA A 443 -20.35 -10.43 15.97
C ALA A 443 -20.06 -10.05 17.45
N ARG A 444 -20.38 -8.89 18.09
CA ARG A 444 -21.45 -7.87 18.00
C ARG A 444 -21.06 -6.52 18.66
N GLY A 445 -21.81 -5.46 18.35
CA GLY A 445 -22.05 -4.30 19.21
C GLY A 445 -23.54 -3.94 19.18
N ARG A 446 -24.15 -3.63 20.34
CA ARG A 446 -25.42 -2.87 20.46
C ARG A 446 -25.41 -2.09 21.78
N LYS A 447 -26.00 -0.89 21.73
CA LYS A 447 -26.31 0.06 22.83
C LYS A 447 -26.45 -0.58 24.22
N LEU A 448 -25.84 0.08 25.22
CA LEU A 448 -26.07 -0.09 26.65
C LEU A 448 -27.55 -0.36 26.95
N ARG A 449 -27.89 -1.63 27.21
CA ARG A 449 -29.11 -2.03 27.92
C ARG A 449 -28.69 -2.38 29.34
N THR A 450 -29.40 -1.80 30.30
CA THR A 450 -29.19 -1.89 31.75
C THR A 450 -29.62 -3.24 32.36
N ASP A 451 -29.62 -4.33 31.60
CA ASP A 451 -30.00 -5.65 32.11
C ASP A 451 -28.95 -6.70 31.71
N TYR A 452 -28.16 -7.14 32.70
CA TYR A 452 -26.91 -7.91 32.54
C TYR A 452 -27.12 -9.44 32.53
N SER A 453 -28.33 -9.91 32.31
CA SER A 453 -28.68 -11.34 32.43
C SER A 453 -28.44 -12.19 31.17
N SER A 454 -27.91 -11.64 30.06
CA SER A 454 -27.86 -12.37 28.77
C SER A 454 -26.65 -12.10 27.85
N LEU A 455 -25.50 -11.67 28.38
CA LEU A 455 -24.32 -11.41 27.54
C LEU A 455 -23.45 -12.66 27.31
N SER A 456 -23.29 -13.02 26.04
CA SER A 456 -22.22 -13.87 25.50
C SER A 456 -21.28 -12.99 24.64
N ASP A 457 -19.98 -13.07 24.93
CA ASP A 457 -18.79 -12.59 24.17
C ASP A 457 -18.07 -11.28 24.59
N CYS A 458 -16.73 -11.30 24.45
CA CYS A 458 -15.67 -10.53 25.16
C CYS A 458 -15.22 -9.21 24.47
N THR A 459 -14.80 -8.18 25.25
CA THR A 459 -14.23 -6.90 24.78
C THR A 459 -13.13 -6.38 25.74
N ALA A 460 -12.07 -5.76 25.20
CA ALA A 460 -11.08 -4.97 25.97
C ALA A 460 -11.05 -3.51 25.49
N VAL A 461 -11.04 -2.55 26.43
CA VAL A 461 -10.99 -1.09 26.17
C VAL A 461 -9.85 -0.50 26.99
N VAL A 462 -8.98 0.29 26.35
CA VAL A 462 -7.91 1.06 27.03
C VAL A 462 -8.05 2.52 26.61
N GLU A 463 -8.34 3.40 27.58
CA GLU A 463 -8.40 4.86 27.37
C GLU A 463 -7.21 5.53 28.09
N ALA A 464 -6.34 6.18 27.33
CA ALA A 464 -5.04 6.69 27.83
C ALA A 464 -5.17 7.89 28.80
N SER A 465 -6.31 8.58 28.83
CA SER A 465 -6.51 9.80 29.61
C SER A 465 -7.20 9.58 30.97
N THR A 466 -7.80 8.41 31.22
CA THR A 466 -8.63 8.15 32.40
C THR A 466 -8.17 6.97 33.26
N ALA A 467 -7.17 6.20 32.81
CA ALA A 467 -6.67 4.99 33.49
C ALA A 467 -7.76 3.93 33.79
N ILE A 468 -8.86 3.93 33.03
CA ILE A 468 -9.88 2.89 33.11
C ILE A 468 -9.47 1.73 32.21
N MET A 469 -9.36 0.54 32.82
CA MET A 469 -9.09 -0.71 32.12
C MET A 469 -10.22 -1.70 32.41
N ALA A 470 -10.93 -2.13 31.37
CA ALA A 470 -12.00 -3.12 31.48
C ALA A 470 -11.64 -4.38 30.68
N LEU A 471 -11.51 -5.50 31.39
CA LEU A 471 -11.37 -6.84 30.84
C LEU A 471 -12.68 -7.58 31.06
N ILE A 472 -13.49 -7.69 30.02
CA ILE A 472 -14.78 -8.38 30.10
C ILE A 472 -14.67 -9.66 29.28
N SER A 473 -14.72 -10.80 29.95
CA SER A 473 -14.79 -12.13 29.32
C SER A 473 -16.14 -12.76 29.60
N ALA A 474 -16.71 -13.38 28.58
CA ALA A 474 -18.03 -14.00 28.61
C ALA A 474 -18.01 -15.46 28.12
N ASP A 475 -16.82 -16.03 27.89
CA ASP A 475 -16.60 -17.46 27.61
C ASP A 475 -15.88 -18.16 28.78
N THR A 476 -15.49 -19.43 28.65
CA THR A 476 -14.73 -20.17 29.69
C THR A 476 -13.21 -20.09 29.50
N THR A 477 -12.76 -19.44 28.43
CA THR A 477 -11.40 -19.48 27.86
C THR A 477 -10.56 -18.25 28.18
N GLY A 478 -11.19 -17.12 28.51
CA GLY A 478 -10.54 -15.96 29.13
C GLY A 478 -10.06 -14.89 28.15
N SER A 479 -9.75 -13.70 28.68
CA SER A 479 -9.31 -12.51 27.92
C SER A 479 -7.87 -12.14 28.29
N VAL A 480 -7.03 -11.78 27.32
CA VAL A 480 -5.63 -11.39 27.53
C VAL A 480 -5.33 -10.04 26.86
N VAL A 481 -4.64 -9.15 27.57
CA VAL A 481 -4.01 -7.94 27.03
C VAL A 481 -2.50 -8.07 27.18
N ALA A 482 -1.76 -7.85 26.09
CA ALA A 482 -0.29 -7.91 26.06
C ALA A 482 0.30 -6.50 25.88
N PHE A 483 1.35 -6.20 26.64
CA PHE A 483 2.14 -4.97 26.55
C PHE A 483 3.52 -5.32 26.03
N HIS A 484 4.02 -4.54 25.07
CA HIS A 484 5.34 -4.72 24.47
C HIS A 484 6.26 -3.59 24.95
N SER A 485 7.38 -3.92 25.58
CA SER A 485 8.46 -2.96 25.83
C SER A 485 9.33 -2.83 24.59
N ALA A 486 10.04 -1.71 24.44
CA ALA A 486 10.98 -1.49 23.33
C ALA A 486 12.15 -2.51 23.31
N SER A 487 12.39 -3.21 24.42
CA SER A 487 13.40 -4.26 24.58
C SER A 487 12.83 -5.68 24.62
N GLY A 488 11.50 -5.84 24.54
CA GLY A 488 10.79 -7.10 24.70
C GLY A 488 10.80 -7.99 23.46
N ASN A 489 10.63 -9.30 23.65
CA ASN A 489 10.47 -10.23 22.52
C ASN A 489 9.08 -10.11 21.87
N ARG A 490 8.92 -10.66 20.65
CA ARG A 490 7.66 -10.61 19.88
C ARG A 490 6.46 -11.28 20.57
N SER A 491 6.65 -11.98 21.68
CA SER A 491 5.57 -12.63 22.45
C SER A 491 4.90 -11.71 23.48
N GLY A 492 5.44 -10.52 23.75
CA GLY A 492 4.92 -9.56 24.75
C GLY A 492 5.73 -9.55 26.05
N SER A 493 5.89 -8.39 26.69
CA SER A 493 6.70 -8.13 27.91
C SER A 493 5.90 -8.31 29.21
N PHE A 494 4.61 -8.02 29.17
CA PHE A 494 3.69 -8.11 30.30
C PHE A 494 2.28 -8.43 29.82
N PHE A 495 1.53 -9.23 30.58
CA PHE A 495 0.19 -9.67 30.25
C PHE A 495 -0.76 -9.48 31.42
N ILE A 496 -1.99 -9.09 31.09
CA ILE A 496 -3.11 -9.10 32.02
C ILE A 496 -4.15 -10.05 31.45
N GLN A 497 -4.47 -11.10 32.20
CA GLN A 497 -5.36 -12.17 31.77
C GLN A 497 -6.52 -12.36 32.74
N TRP A 498 -7.75 -12.32 32.25
CA TRP A 498 -8.94 -12.68 33.00
C TRP A 498 -9.40 -14.10 32.63
N LEU A 499 -9.44 -15.01 33.59
CA LEU A 499 -9.90 -16.40 33.47
C LEU A 499 -11.27 -16.56 34.17
N PRO A 500 -12.38 -16.37 33.45
CA PRO A 500 -13.74 -16.38 34.00
C PRO A 500 -14.17 -17.73 34.57
N SER A 501 -13.76 -18.86 33.96
CA SER A 501 -14.05 -20.22 34.46
C SER A 501 -13.43 -20.49 35.85
N GLN A 502 -12.38 -19.76 36.20
CA GLN A 502 -11.69 -19.82 37.49
C GLN A 502 -12.01 -18.60 38.38
N LYS A 503 -12.82 -17.65 37.89
CA LYS A 503 -13.02 -16.32 38.48
C LYS A 503 -11.69 -15.65 38.88
N LYS A 504 -10.70 -15.73 38.00
CA LYS A 504 -9.30 -15.44 38.31
C LYS A 504 -8.69 -14.39 37.40
N LEU A 505 -8.13 -13.33 37.98
CA LEU A 505 -7.30 -12.36 37.25
C LEU A 505 -5.81 -12.71 37.45
N GLN A 506 -5.09 -12.86 36.35
CA GLN A 506 -3.66 -13.16 36.31
C GLN A 506 -2.88 -11.98 35.74
N LEU A 507 -1.76 -11.68 36.39
CA LEU A 507 -0.75 -10.74 35.90
C LEU A 507 0.51 -11.56 35.64
N LEU A 508 1.01 -11.52 34.41
CA LEU A 508 2.13 -12.32 33.94
C LEU A 508 3.20 -11.39 33.40
N GLY A 509 4.46 -11.59 33.77
CA GLY A 509 5.59 -10.88 33.20
C GLY A 509 6.70 -11.86 32.83
N ASN A 510 7.34 -11.64 31.68
CA ASN A 510 8.49 -12.44 31.24
C ASN A 510 9.82 -11.64 31.28
N GLU A 511 9.77 -10.36 31.66
CA GLU A 511 10.95 -9.52 31.85
C GLU A 511 11.46 -9.54 33.30
N SER A 512 12.78 -9.68 33.45
CA SER A 512 13.46 -9.61 34.74
C SER A 512 13.35 -8.20 35.32
N GLY A 513 12.83 -8.08 36.55
CA GLY A 513 12.71 -6.81 37.26
C GLY A 513 11.40 -6.03 37.03
N ALA A 514 10.45 -6.58 36.28
CA ALA A 514 9.12 -5.98 36.12
C ALA A 514 8.42 -5.81 37.49
N ARG A 515 7.97 -4.59 37.79
CA ARG A 515 7.18 -4.27 39.00
C ARG A 515 5.73 -3.96 38.64
N VAL A 516 4.81 -4.50 39.43
CA VAL A 516 3.38 -4.12 39.41
C VAL A 516 3.11 -3.36 40.70
N GLU A 517 2.72 -2.10 40.61
CA GLU A 517 2.37 -1.25 41.75
C GLU A 517 0.93 -0.76 41.62
N PHE A 518 0.11 -0.99 42.65
CA PHE A 518 -1.25 -0.48 42.72
C PHE A 518 -1.24 0.86 43.45
N ALA A 519 -1.30 1.96 42.72
CA ALA A 519 -1.20 3.32 43.29
C ALA A 519 -2.46 3.77 44.06
N THR A 520 -3.59 3.07 43.93
CA THR A 520 -4.86 3.42 44.57
C THR A 520 -5.63 2.18 45.00
N PRO A 521 -6.31 2.19 46.17
CA PRO A 521 -7.14 1.06 46.60
C PRO A 521 -8.29 0.85 45.61
N VAL A 522 -8.26 -0.26 44.87
CA VAL A 522 -9.34 -0.64 43.95
C VAL A 522 -10.41 -1.37 44.75
N ALA A 523 -11.62 -0.78 44.83
CA ALA A 523 -12.79 -1.46 45.39
C ALA A 523 -13.29 -2.50 44.38
N MET A 524 -12.79 -3.74 44.51
CA MET A 524 -13.25 -4.86 43.69
C MET A 524 -14.56 -5.42 44.25
N PRO A 525 -15.58 -5.72 43.42
CA PRO A 525 -16.77 -6.44 43.87
C PRO A 525 -16.38 -7.82 44.43
N GLY A 526 -16.99 -8.21 45.56
CA GLY A 526 -16.47 -9.17 46.53
C GLY A 526 -16.32 -10.66 46.13
N GLN A 527 -16.01 -11.01 44.88
CA GLN A 527 -15.74 -12.39 44.44
C GLN A 527 -14.70 -12.50 43.31
N VAL A 528 -13.57 -11.80 43.40
CA VAL A 528 -12.46 -11.95 42.45
C VAL A 528 -11.25 -12.56 43.17
N ASN A 529 -10.81 -13.75 42.75
CA ASN A 529 -9.53 -14.32 43.19
C ASN A 529 -8.42 -13.82 42.26
N MET A 530 -7.30 -13.34 42.79
CA MET A 530 -6.15 -12.91 41.98
C MET A 530 -4.99 -13.90 42.12
N THR A 531 -4.17 -14.05 41.08
CA THR A 531 -2.91 -14.80 41.17
C THR A 531 -1.81 -14.10 40.38
N LEU A 532 -0.68 -13.88 41.04
CA LEU A 532 0.53 -13.37 40.42
C LEU A 532 1.42 -14.56 40.01
N ARG A 533 1.92 -14.60 38.76
CA ARG A 533 2.97 -15.53 38.34
C ARG A 533 4.09 -14.75 37.67
N THR A 534 5.29 -14.80 38.25
CA THR A 534 6.51 -14.24 37.65
C THR A 534 7.36 -15.40 37.15
N PHE A 535 7.79 -15.37 35.90
CA PHE A 535 8.46 -16.53 35.30
C PHE A 535 9.97 -16.58 35.52
N ASN A 536 10.63 -15.51 36.02
CA ASN A 536 12.10 -15.49 36.04
C ASN A 536 12.83 -14.87 37.25
N ASP A 537 12.20 -14.25 38.26
CA ASP A 537 12.93 -13.94 39.50
C ASP A 537 11.99 -13.61 40.68
N ASN A 538 12.04 -14.43 41.74
CA ASN A 538 11.15 -14.36 42.91
C ASN A 538 11.74 -13.51 44.06
N THR A 539 12.83 -12.77 43.82
CA THR A 539 13.58 -12.05 44.86
C THR A 539 12.78 -10.88 45.46
N ALA A 540 11.99 -10.17 44.64
CA ALA A 540 11.15 -9.07 45.11
C ALA A 540 9.92 -9.53 45.92
N ALA A 541 9.30 -10.67 45.55
CA ALA A 541 8.18 -11.25 46.27
C ALA A 541 8.59 -11.75 47.66
N LYS A 542 9.78 -12.38 47.77
CA LYS A 542 10.37 -12.78 49.05
C LYS A 542 10.68 -11.59 49.96
N ALA A 543 11.17 -10.48 49.40
CA ALA A 543 11.45 -9.27 50.17
C ALA A 543 10.19 -8.61 50.75
N ALA A 544 9.02 -8.82 50.11
CA ALA A 544 7.72 -8.35 50.59
C ALA A 544 7.02 -9.34 51.56
N GLY A 545 7.67 -10.44 51.93
CA GLY A 545 7.13 -11.43 52.87
C GLY A 545 6.06 -12.35 52.28
N LEU A 546 5.94 -12.42 50.96
CA LEU A 546 4.95 -13.25 50.26
C LEU A 546 5.51 -14.66 50.03
N VAL A 547 4.78 -15.68 50.49
CA VAL A 547 5.15 -17.10 50.41
C VAL A 547 4.30 -17.80 49.37
N ALA A 548 4.95 -18.57 48.48
CA ALA A 548 4.26 -19.36 47.48
C ALA A 548 3.39 -20.43 48.16
N GLY A 549 2.12 -20.49 47.79
CA GLY A 549 1.09 -21.36 48.38
C GLY A 549 0.19 -20.67 49.41
N ASP A 550 0.56 -19.52 49.95
CA ASP A 550 -0.23 -18.82 50.95
C ASP A 550 -1.37 -18.00 50.31
N LEU A 551 -2.52 -17.98 51.00
CA LEU A 551 -3.71 -17.19 50.65
C LEU A 551 -3.73 -15.91 51.49
N TYR A 552 -3.55 -14.77 50.83
CA TYR A 552 -3.56 -13.46 51.46
C TYR A 552 -4.90 -12.77 51.23
N LYS A 553 -5.54 -12.35 52.32
CA LYS A 553 -6.85 -11.68 52.29
C LYS A 553 -6.66 -10.17 52.47
N LEU A 554 -7.04 -9.42 51.45
CA LEU A 554 -7.05 -7.96 51.49
C LEU A 554 -8.15 -7.47 52.45
N ALA A 555 -8.00 -6.26 52.97
CA ALA A 555 -8.99 -5.61 53.82
C ALA A 555 -10.38 -5.46 53.15
N SER A 556 -10.42 -5.50 51.81
CA SER A 556 -11.62 -5.54 50.98
C SER A 556 -12.32 -6.91 50.93
N GLY A 557 -11.74 -7.94 51.56
CA GLY A 557 -12.26 -9.31 51.57
C GLY A 557 -11.80 -10.18 50.39
N ALA A 558 -11.14 -9.61 49.39
CA ALA A 558 -10.55 -10.36 48.28
C ALA A 558 -9.38 -11.24 48.75
N VAL A 559 -9.26 -12.46 48.21
CA VAL A 559 -8.21 -13.42 48.56
C VAL A 559 -7.35 -13.68 47.34
N PHE A 560 -6.02 -13.64 47.47
CA PHE A 560 -5.10 -13.99 46.40
C PHE A 560 -4.08 -15.02 46.87
N SER A 561 -3.66 -15.90 45.96
CA SER A 561 -2.58 -16.84 46.21
C SER A 561 -1.36 -16.52 45.35
N VAL A 562 -0.18 -16.68 45.93
CA VAL A 562 1.10 -16.57 45.23
C VAL A 562 1.46 -17.98 44.76
N ILE A 563 1.63 -18.21 43.44
CA ILE A 563 2.01 -19.53 42.89
C ILE A 563 3.45 -19.47 42.40
#